data_AF-A0A821MVA2-F1
#
_entry.id   AF-A0A821MVA2-F1
#
_cell.length_a   1.000
_cell.length_b   1.000
_cell.length_c   1.000
_cell.angle_alpha   90.00
_cell.angle_beta   90.00
_cell.angle_gamma   90.00
#
_symmetry.space_group_name_H-M   'P 1'
#
loop_
_entity.id
_entity.type
_entity.pdbx_description
1 polymer ?
#
loop_
_entity_poly.entity_id
_entity_poly.type
_entity_poly.pdbx_seq_one_letter_code
_entity_poly.pdbx_strand_id
1 'polypeptide(L)'
;VGYHLVLSKSETADTNQIFRMIQTYVQEAKLESAISAECKILLPHASSAKFPILFEELEKNKDALEIFSIGLSETSIEEVFMKM
;
A
#
# COMPACT_ATOMS: atom_id res chain seq x y z
N VAL A 1 14.94 1.72 8.95
CA VAL A 1 13.49 1.79 9.26
C VAL A 1 12.74 1.94 7.93
N GLY A 2 11.65 1.23 7.72
CA GLY A 2 10.89 1.20 6.47
C GLY A 2 9.40 1.11 6.75
N TYR A 3 8.58 1.39 5.74
CA TYR A 3 7.12 1.43 5.85
C TYR A 3 6.51 0.19 5.19
N HIS A 4 5.47 -0.37 5.79
CA HIS A 4 4.68 -1.44 5.19
C HIS A 4 3.36 -0.86 4.70
N LEU A 5 3.20 -0.75 3.39
CA LEU A 5 1.94 -0.44 2.77
C LEU A 5 1.10 -1.72 2.67
N VAL A 6 -0.09 -1.71 3.26
CA VAL A 6 -1.08 -2.78 3.20
C VAL A 6 -2.25 -2.32 2.35
N LEU A 7 -2.67 -3.13 1.39
CA LEU A 7 -3.75 -2.85 0.46
C LEU A 7 -4.79 -3.94 0.59
N SER A 8 -6.00 -3.63 1.06
CA SER A 8 -7.13 -4.55 1.08
C SER A 8 -7.87 -4.47 -0.24
N LYS A 9 -8.04 -5.61 -0.92
CA LYS A 9 -8.62 -5.71 -2.26
C LYS A 9 -9.53 -6.92 -2.37
N SER A 10 -10.30 -7.01 -3.45
CA SER A 10 -11.10 -8.21 -3.74
C SER A 10 -10.23 -9.39 -4.15
N GLU A 11 -10.73 -10.63 -3.98
CA GLU A 11 -10.05 -11.83 -4.44
C GLU A 11 -9.88 -11.86 -5.96
N THR A 12 -10.77 -11.17 -6.68
CA THR A 12 -10.73 -10.95 -8.13
C THR A 12 -9.75 -9.87 -8.57
N ALA A 13 -9.24 -9.07 -7.64
CA ALA A 13 -8.41 -7.91 -7.96
C ALA A 13 -6.99 -8.31 -8.39
N ASP A 14 -6.49 -7.66 -9.45
CA ASP A 14 -5.16 -7.89 -10.00
C ASP A 14 -4.06 -7.25 -9.14
N THR A 15 -3.48 -8.03 -8.23
CA THR A 15 -2.32 -7.60 -7.43
C THR A 15 -1.18 -7.06 -8.29
N ASN A 16 -0.90 -7.71 -9.41
CA ASN A 16 0.21 -7.34 -10.29
C ASN A 16 0.01 -5.93 -10.85
N GLN A 17 -1.23 -5.54 -11.16
CA GLN A 17 -1.53 -4.20 -11.67
C GLN A 17 -1.29 -3.14 -10.58
N ILE A 18 -1.77 -3.41 -9.36
CA ILE A 18 -1.57 -2.54 -8.19
C ILE A 18 -0.06 -2.38 -7.91
N PHE A 19 0.67 -3.50 -7.86
CA PHE A 19 2.10 -3.49 -7.59
C PHE A 19 2.90 -2.75 -8.67
N ARG A 20 2.54 -2.92 -9.95
CA ARG A 20 3.20 -2.25 -11.07
C ARG A 20 2.98 -0.74 -11.05
N MET A 21 1.78 -0.30 -10.67
CA MET A 21 1.49 1.11 -10.44
C MET A 21 2.39 1.67 -9.35
N ILE A 22 2.50 0.96 -8.22
CA ILE A 22 3.35 1.36 -7.10
C ILE A 22 4.82 1.43 -7.50
N GLN A 23 5.32 0.45 -8.26
CA GLN A 23 6.68 0.46 -8.80
C GLN A 23 6.95 1.63 -9.75
N THR A 24 5.93 2.18 -10.42
CA THR A 24 6.10 3.33 -11.31
C THR A 24 6.46 4.61 -10.53
N TYR A 25 5.90 4.76 -9.33
CA TYR A 25 6.20 5.88 -8.43
C TYR A 25 7.42 5.59 -7.55
N VAL A 26 7.47 4.39 -6.98
CA VAL A 26 8.48 3.93 -6.03
C VAL A 26 9.09 2.64 -6.57
N GLN A 27 10.11 2.76 -7.42
CA GLN A 27 10.79 1.59 -8.03
C GLN A 27 11.46 0.69 -6.99
N GLU A 28 11.85 1.26 -5.85
CA GLU A 28 12.40 0.55 -4.71
C GLU A 28 11.33 -0.15 -3.85
N ALA A 29 10.04 -0.04 -4.21
CA ALA A 29 8.97 -0.76 -3.54
C ALA A 29 9.14 -2.26 -3.73
N LYS A 30 8.99 -3.01 -2.65
CA LYS A 30 9.19 -4.45 -2.64
C LYS A 30 7.93 -5.15 -2.18
N LEU A 31 7.38 -6.04 -3.01
CA LEU A 31 6.25 -6.87 -2.59
C LEU A 31 6.75 -7.83 -1.50
N GLU A 32 6.23 -7.67 -0.28
CA GLU A 32 6.55 -8.56 0.85
C GLU A 32 5.64 -9.77 0.83
N SER A 33 4.33 -9.55 0.63
CA SER A 33 3.35 -10.61 0.63
C SER A 33 2.14 -10.17 -0.18
N ALA A 34 1.56 -11.09 -0.94
CA ALA A 34 0.32 -10.84 -1.66
C ALA A 34 -0.60 -12.01 -1.44
N ILE A 35 -1.78 -11.76 -0.88
CA ILE A 35 -2.85 -12.74 -0.74
C ILE A 35 -4.07 -12.30 -1.55
N SER A 36 -5.06 -13.18 -1.64
CA SER A 36 -6.26 -12.93 -2.46
C SER A 36 -6.96 -11.64 -2.05
N ALA A 37 -7.15 -11.40 -0.74
CA ALA A 37 -7.91 -10.25 -0.22
C ALA A 37 -7.05 -9.05 0.25
N GLU A 38 -5.73 -9.17 0.30
CA GLU A 38 -4.85 -8.05 0.64
C GLU A 38 -3.42 -8.25 0.12
N CYS A 39 -2.65 -7.17 -0.01
CA CYS A 39 -1.24 -7.22 -0.38
C CYS A 39 -0.42 -6.27 0.48
N LYS A 40 0.79 -6.70 0.83
CA LYS A 40 1.77 -6.00 1.66
C LYS A 40 3.00 -5.67 0.83
N ILE A 41 3.35 -4.40 0.82
CA ILE A 41 4.45 -3.84 0.06
C ILE A 41 5.33 -3.04 1.01
N LEU A 42 6.62 -3.30 0.97
CA LEU A 42 7.63 -2.60 1.73
C LEU A 42 8.13 -1.39 0.94
N LEU A 43 7.99 -0.22 1.53
CA LEU A 43 8.40 1.05 0.96
C LEU A 43 9.62 1.59 1.73
N PRO A 44 10.68 2.02 1.04
CA PRO A 44 11.82 2.65 1.70
C PRO A 44 11.44 4.04 2.21
N HIS A 45 11.95 4.41 3.39
CA HIS A 45 11.79 5.74 3.97
C HIS A 45 12.29 6.86 3.04
N ALA A 46 13.28 6.57 2.19
CA ALA A 46 13.78 7.53 1.18
C ALA A 46 12.69 8.02 0.21
N SER A 47 11.62 7.22 0.03
CA SER A 47 10.48 7.55 -0.81
C SER A 47 9.26 8.07 -0.03
N SER A 48 9.41 8.44 1.24
CA SER A 48 8.32 8.99 2.07
C SER A 48 7.67 10.22 1.45
N ALA A 49 8.43 11.05 0.74
CA ALA A 49 7.93 12.20 0.00
C ALA A 49 6.94 11.83 -1.12
N LYS A 50 6.98 10.60 -1.63
CA LYS A 50 6.10 10.09 -2.70
C LYS A 50 4.87 9.36 -2.18
N PHE A 51 4.82 9.05 -0.89
CA PHE A 51 3.68 8.34 -0.29
C PHE A 51 2.35 9.05 -0.57
N PRO A 52 2.16 10.35 -0.26
CA PRO A 52 0.88 11.01 -0.51
C PRO A 52 0.44 10.93 -1.99
N ILE A 53 1.36 11.06 -2.94
CA ILE A 53 1.07 10.93 -4.38
C ILE A 53 0.64 9.50 -4.71
N LEU A 54 1.34 8.51 -4.15
CA LEU A 54 1.00 7.09 -4.32
C LEU A 54 -0.38 6.77 -3.76
N PHE A 55 -0.71 7.27 -2.57
CA PHE A 55 -2.03 7.10 -1.95
C PHE A 55 -3.13 7.72 -2.80
N GLU A 56 -2.94 8.95 -3.29
CA GLU A 56 -3.93 9.63 -4.12
C GLU A 56 -4.19 8.86 -5.42
N GLU A 57 -3.14 8.34 -6.03
CA GLU A 57 -3.22 7.54 -7.25
C GLU A 57 -3.88 6.18 -7.02
N LEU A 58 -3.55 5.50 -5.91
CA LEU A 58 -4.24 4.29 -5.49
C LEU A 58 -5.71 4.57 -5.18
N GLU A 59 -6.04 5.68 -4.52
CA GLU A 59 -7.42 6.08 -4.24
C GLU A 59 -8.21 6.39 -5.51
N LYS A 60 -7.60 7.05 -6.50
CA LYS A 60 -8.23 7.26 -7.80
C LYS A 60 -8.49 5.97 -8.54
N ASN A 61 -7.59 4.99 -8.41
CA ASN A 61 -7.68 3.71 -9.09
C ASN A 61 -8.35 2.61 -8.25
N LYS A 62 -8.72 2.89 -6.99
CA LYS A 62 -9.26 1.88 -6.06
C LYS A 62 -10.54 1.24 -6.58
N ASP A 63 -11.37 2.06 -7.23
CA ASP A 63 -12.65 1.63 -7.80
C ASP A 63 -12.42 0.69 -8.99
N ALA A 64 -11.45 1.01 -9.84
CA ALA A 64 -11.06 0.18 -10.99
C ALA A 64 -10.27 -1.08 -10.61
N LEU A 65 -9.56 -1.04 -9.48
CA LEU A 65 -8.71 -2.13 -8.98
C LEU A 65 -9.41 -2.99 -7.91
N GLU A 66 -10.69 -2.73 -7.63
CA GLU A 66 -11.48 -3.37 -6.58
C GLU A 66 -10.75 -3.37 -5.22
N ILE A 67 -10.08 -2.25 -4.90
CA ILE A 67 -9.41 -2.02 -3.62
C ILE A 67 -10.44 -1.46 -2.64
N PHE A 68 -10.60 -2.15 -1.51
CA PHE A 68 -11.48 -1.75 -0.43
C PHE A 68 -10.83 -0.71 0.50
N SER A 69 -9.55 -0.90 0.81
CA SER A 69 -8.86 -0.04 1.77
C SER A 69 -7.36 -0.02 1.50
N ILE A 70 -6.73 1.10 1.84
CA ILE A 70 -5.29 1.30 1.69
C ILE A 70 -4.80 1.77 3.05
N GLY A 71 -3.85 1.04 3.64
CA GLY A 71 -3.24 1.35 4.93
C GLY A 71 -1.73 1.48 4.81
N LEU A 72 -1.15 2.52 5.41
CA LEU A 72 0.27 2.54 5.73
C LEU A 72 0.44 2.03 7.15
N SER A 73 1.33 1.08 7.38
CA SER A 73 1.74 0.65 8.70
C SER A 73 3.25 0.85 8.84
N GLU A 74 3.64 1.69 9.79
CA GLU A 74 4.99 1.67 10.31
C GLU A 74 5.12 0.50 11.30
N THR A 75 6.30 -0.09 11.39
CA THR A 75 6.59 -1.05 12.48
C THR A 75 6.70 -0.37 13.86
N SER A 76 6.37 0.93 13.98
CA SER A 76 6.26 1.59 15.27
C SER A 76 4.90 1.31 15.86
N ILE A 77 4.92 0.57 16.97
CA ILE A 77 3.79 0.12 17.78
C ILE A 77 3.09 1.29 18.52
N GLU A 78 2.88 2.41 17.83
CA GLU A 78 2.57 3.72 18.43
C GLU A 78 1.20 4.32 18.04
N GLU A 79 0.28 3.56 17.44
CA GLU A 79 -1.12 4.02 17.26
C GLU A 79 -2.16 2.94 17.63
N VAL A 80 -1.99 2.31 18.78
CA VAL A 80 -3.12 1.73 19.54
C VAL A 80 -3.59 2.70 20.64
N PHE A 81 -3.57 4.02 20.37
CA PHE A 81 -3.96 4.99 21.39
C PHE A 81 -4.62 6.28 20.89
N MET A 82 -5.52 6.20 19.91
CA MET A 82 -6.59 7.19 19.77
C MET A 82 -7.81 6.45 19.19
N LYS A 83 -8.95 6.27 19.84
CA LYS A 83 -9.57 6.85 21.03
C LYS A 83 -10.68 5.87 21.41
N MET A 84 -10.76 5.39 22.65
CA MET A 84 -11.99 5.22 23.43
C MET A 84 -11.64 5.19 24.91
#